data_AF-A0A972X8C1-F1
#
_entry.id   AF-A0A972X8C1-F1
#
_cell.length_a   1.000
_cell.length_b   1.000
_cell.length_c   1.000
_cell.angle_alpha   90.00
_cell.angle_beta   90.00
_cell.angle_gamma   90.00
#
_symmetry.space_group_name_H-M   'P 1'
#
loop_
_entity.id
_entity.type
_entity.pdbx_description
1 polymer ?
#
loop_
_entity_poly.entity_id
_entity_poly.type
_entity_poly.pdbx_seq_one_letter_code
_entity_poly.pdbx_strand_id
1 'polypeptide(L)'
;MAEFLRVASVAEIPDPGKLLVDVDGELVALFHVEGHFYAIDDVCTHDGGPLVDGELSGYKIACPRHGAKFDIRTGAALTMPAVRPTRAHEVKVENDGLWVRLGTDVGQPGRAADFQSYAPTNTMVFPPAVAPTASPSGPGTAIPSVAATVTPATPATPSATGAASEDAVREWLKSVIDPELFVNIVDLGLIYGVTLSPAADAPEKQHVAIDMTMTSPACPAGPQLIADTKRAVGSREGIAAVEVRIVMDPPWTPDRMTDAARDQLGIF
;
A
#
# COMPACT_ATOMS: atom_id res chain seq x y z
N MET A 1 31.71 -7.34 0.65
CA MET A 1 30.92 -8.58 0.76
C MET A 1 30.37 -8.60 2.17
N ALA A 2 29.06 -8.59 2.35
CA ALA A 2 28.50 -8.67 3.70
C ALA A 2 28.81 -10.05 4.27
N GLU A 3 29.43 -10.09 5.44
CA GLU A 3 29.70 -11.34 6.17
C GLU A 3 28.49 -11.70 7.05
N PHE A 4 28.37 -12.97 7.43
CA PHE A 4 27.37 -13.39 8.39
C PHE A 4 27.83 -12.98 9.79
N LEU A 5 27.02 -12.18 10.48
CA LEU A 5 27.26 -11.79 11.86
C LEU A 5 26.31 -12.53 12.79
N ARG A 6 26.83 -13.10 13.87
CA ARG A 6 26.02 -13.72 14.91
C ARG A 6 25.32 -12.63 15.73
N VAL A 7 23.99 -12.68 15.79
CA VAL A 7 23.19 -11.60 16.38
C VAL A 7 22.39 -12.03 17.61
N ALA A 8 21.89 -13.26 17.64
CA ALA A 8 21.05 -13.76 18.73
C ALA A 8 21.09 -15.30 18.78
N SER A 9 20.43 -15.89 19.75
CA SER A 9 20.10 -17.32 19.78
C SER A 9 18.65 -17.58 19.39
N VAL A 10 18.37 -18.79 18.89
CA VAL A 10 17.01 -19.21 18.48
C VAL A 10 16.01 -19.07 19.64
N ALA A 11 16.45 -19.29 20.87
CA ALA A 11 15.60 -19.24 22.07
C ALA A 11 15.15 -17.82 22.47
N GLU A 12 15.79 -16.78 21.94
CA GLU A 12 15.44 -15.39 22.25
C GLU A 12 14.20 -14.90 21.51
N ILE A 13 13.79 -15.60 20.45
CA ILE A 13 12.65 -15.23 19.61
C ILE A 13 11.62 -16.38 19.64
N PRO A 14 10.51 -16.27 20.39
CA PRO A 14 9.45 -17.28 20.38
C PRO A 14 8.76 -17.36 19.00
N ASP A 15 7.99 -18.42 18.74
CA ASP A 15 7.18 -18.54 17.52
C ASP A 15 5.68 -18.35 17.85
N PRO A 16 5.00 -17.32 17.31
CA PRO A 16 5.56 -16.21 16.55
C PRO A 16 6.26 -15.18 17.46
N GLY A 17 7.26 -14.49 16.92
CA GLY A 17 8.03 -13.52 17.68
C GLY A 17 8.91 -12.64 16.81
N LYS A 18 9.46 -11.60 17.43
CA LYS A 18 10.29 -10.59 16.77
C LYS A 18 11.33 -10.02 17.73
N LEU A 19 12.48 -9.62 17.19
CA LEU A 19 13.59 -9.05 17.96
C LEU A 19 14.36 -8.04 17.10
N LEU A 20 14.74 -6.92 17.71
CA LEU A 20 15.62 -5.93 17.08
C LEU A 20 17.08 -6.32 17.30
N VAL A 21 17.88 -6.30 16.24
CA VAL A 21 19.32 -6.55 16.31
C VAL A 21 20.10 -5.49 15.52
N ASP A 22 21.33 -5.23 15.96
CA ASP A 22 22.29 -4.40 15.24
C ASP A 22 23.23 -5.30 14.41
N VAL A 23 23.35 -5.01 13.12
CA VAL A 23 24.25 -5.73 12.20
C VAL A 23 25.11 -4.69 11.48
N ASP A 24 26.36 -4.56 11.91
CA ASP A 24 27.32 -3.60 11.33
C ASP A 24 26.81 -2.14 11.36
N GLY A 25 26.09 -1.77 12.43
CA GLY A 25 25.49 -0.45 12.60
C GLY A 25 24.16 -0.23 11.87
N GLU A 26 23.62 -1.26 11.23
CA GLU A 26 22.28 -1.25 10.65
C GLU A 26 21.26 -1.96 11.58
N LEU A 27 20.10 -1.33 11.78
CA LEU A 27 19.03 -1.88 12.59
C LEU A 27 18.20 -2.86 11.75
N VAL A 28 18.20 -4.13 12.16
CA VAL A 28 17.51 -5.23 11.47
C VAL A 28 16.46 -5.84 12.40
N ALA A 29 15.24 -5.97 11.89
CA ALA A 29 14.16 -6.66 12.58
C ALA A 29 14.18 -8.15 12.22
N LEU A 30 14.41 -9.01 13.20
CA LEU A 30 14.27 -10.46 13.08
C LEU A 30 12.86 -10.89 13.42
N PHE A 31 12.36 -11.89 12.70
CA PHE A 31 11.06 -12.50 12.92
C PHE A 31 11.21 -14.01 12.96
N HIS A 32 10.45 -14.65 13.85
CA HIS A 32 10.27 -16.09 13.91
C HIS A 32 8.79 -16.38 13.68
N VAL A 33 8.46 -17.06 12.59
CA VAL A 33 7.09 -17.40 12.20
C VAL A 33 7.08 -18.77 11.57
N GLU A 34 6.24 -19.67 12.08
CA GLU A 34 6.03 -21.03 11.55
C GLU A 34 7.34 -21.85 11.44
N GLY A 35 8.22 -21.71 12.45
CA GLY A 35 9.52 -22.39 12.51
C GLY A 35 10.60 -21.82 11.60
N HIS A 36 10.33 -20.70 10.92
CA HIS A 36 11.27 -20.04 10.01
C HIS A 36 11.70 -18.67 10.53
N PHE A 37 12.97 -18.33 10.26
CA PHE A 37 13.54 -17.03 10.60
C PHE A 37 13.66 -16.14 9.36
N TYR A 38 13.21 -14.90 9.52
CA TYR A 38 13.25 -13.86 8.51
C TYR A 38 13.86 -12.58 9.08
N ALA A 39 14.44 -11.75 8.21
CA ALA A 39 15.05 -10.49 8.60
C ALA A 39 14.80 -9.42 7.54
N ILE A 40 14.37 -8.24 7.97
CA ILE A 40 14.24 -7.04 7.11
C ILE A 40 14.80 -5.82 7.85
N ASP A 41 15.09 -4.71 7.16
CA ASP A 41 15.51 -3.47 7.84
C ASP A 41 14.40 -3.04 8.81
N ASP A 42 14.76 -2.60 10.01
CA ASP A 42 13.79 -2.11 11.01
C ASP A 42 13.19 -0.74 10.64
N VAL A 43 13.59 -0.16 9.51
CA VAL A 43 13.22 1.19 9.10
C VAL A 43 12.11 1.15 8.06
N CYS A 44 10.93 1.67 8.43
CA CYS A 44 9.80 1.83 7.51
C CYS A 44 10.19 2.76 6.35
N THR A 45 9.96 2.32 5.11
CA THR A 45 10.33 3.07 3.90
C THR A 45 9.46 4.28 3.61
N HIS A 46 8.38 4.47 4.35
CA HIS A 46 7.54 5.67 4.27
C HIS A 46 8.22 6.86 4.95
N ASP A 47 8.39 6.81 6.28
CA ASP A 47 8.85 7.94 7.12
C ASP A 47 9.86 7.52 8.21
N GLY A 48 10.46 6.33 8.07
CA GLY A 48 11.53 5.87 8.95
C GLY A 48 11.09 5.33 10.32
N GLY A 49 9.81 5.00 10.51
CA GLY A 49 9.33 4.39 11.76
C GLY A 49 9.88 2.98 12.04
N PRO A 50 9.99 2.56 13.32
CA PRO A 50 10.50 1.24 13.70
C PRO A 50 9.47 0.14 13.39
N LEU A 51 9.85 -0.83 12.56
CA LEU A 51 8.97 -1.92 12.14
C LEU A 51 8.80 -3.00 13.23
N VAL A 52 9.86 -3.28 13.99
CA VAL A 52 9.90 -4.27 15.06
C VAL A 52 8.90 -3.96 16.17
N ASP A 53 8.56 -2.69 16.39
CA ASP A 53 7.56 -2.28 17.37
C ASP A 53 6.12 -2.52 16.87
N GLY A 54 5.96 -2.81 15.57
CA GLY A 54 4.69 -2.99 14.89
C GLY A 54 3.96 -4.31 15.16
N GLU A 55 2.70 -4.42 14.78
CA GLU A 55 1.94 -5.67 14.96
C GLU A 55 2.36 -6.73 13.91
N LEU A 56 2.75 -7.93 14.37
CA LEU A 56 3.08 -9.07 13.51
C LEU A 56 1.85 -9.98 13.39
N SER A 57 1.38 -10.19 12.16
CA SER A 57 0.26 -11.08 11.86
C SER A 57 0.61 -11.99 10.68
N GLY A 58 0.90 -13.26 10.97
CA GLY A 58 1.44 -14.21 9.99
C GLY A 58 2.77 -13.68 9.42
N TYR A 59 2.85 -13.53 8.11
CA TYR A 59 4.03 -13.00 7.41
C TYR A 59 4.01 -11.47 7.21
N LYS A 60 3.12 -10.75 7.90
CA LYS A 60 2.93 -9.30 7.70
C LYS A 60 3.28 -8.55 8.96
N ILE A 61 4.18 -7.58 8.85
CA ILE A 61 4.48 -6.63 9.92
C ILE A 61 3.84 -5.28 9.61
N ALA A 62 3.09 -4.72 10.55
CA ALA A 62 2.41 -3.43 10.41
C ALA A 62 3.14 -2.34 11.19
N CYS A 63 3.68 -1.34 10.49
CA CYS A 63 4.34 -0.18 11.07
C CYS A 63 3.40 0.52 12.07
N PRO A 64 3.81 0.73 13.33
CA PRO A 64 2.93 1.25 14.38
C PRO A 64 2.58 2.73 14.19
N ARG A 65 3.29 3.46 13.32
CA ARG A 65 3.06 4.90 13.09
C ARG A 65 1.84 5.16 12.22
N HIS A 66 1.86 4.63 10.99
CA HIS A 66 0.87 4.94 9.96
C HIS A 66 0.15 3.71 9.40
N GLY A 67 0.51 2.51 9.86
CA GLY A 67 -0.14 1.26 9.47
C GLY A 67 0.35 0.67 8.15
N ALA A 68 1.44 1.20 7.56
CA ALA A 68 2.11 0.58 6.42
C ALA A 68 2.44 -0.89 6.73
N LYS A 69 2.19 -1.81 5.80
CA LYS A 69 2.46 -3.24 6.02
C LYS A 69 3.55 -3.73 5.09
N PHE A 70 4.38 -4.63 5.59
CA PHE A 70 5.45 -5.26 4.83
C PHE A 70 5.37 -6.79 4.94
N ASP A 71 5.73 -7.50 3.87
CA ASP A 71 5.95 -8.94 3.91
C ASP A 71 7.35 -9.21 4.51
N ILE A 72 7.42 -9.91 5.63
CA ILE A 72 8.69 -10.17 6.34
C ILE A 72 9.66 -11.05 5.56
N ARG A 73 9.17 -11.78 4.54
CA ARG A 73 10.00 -12.72 3.75
C ARG A 73 10.74 -12.01 2.63
N THR A 74 10.12 -10.97 2.07
CA THR A 74 10.61 -10.30 0.86
C THR A 74 10.91 -8.82 1.08
N GLY A 75 10.42 -8.24 2.17
CA GLY A 75 10.42 -6.79 2.41
C GLY A 75 9.39 -6.03 1.56
N ALA A 76 8.54 -6.71 0.77
CA ALA A 76 7.57 -6.06 -0.10
C ALA A 76 6.58 -5.19 0.68
N ALA A 77 6.36 -3.95 0.23
CA ALA A 77 5.30 -3.11 0.76
C ALA A 77 3.94 -3.66 0.31
N LEU A 78 3.08 -3.99 1.27
CA LEU A 78 1.76 -4.61 1.06
C LEU A 78 0.61 -3.63 1.26
N THR A 79 0.85 -2.55 1.99
CA THR A 79 -0.19 -1.57 2.33
C THR A 79 0.43 -0.20 2.46
N MET A 80 -0.23 0.76 1.84
CA MET A 80 0.06 2.19 1.95
C MET A 80 0.07 2.63 3.42
N PRO A 81 0.87 3.62 3.79
CA PRO A 81 1.48 4.62 2.90
C PRO A 81 2.88 4.26 2.37
N ALA A 82 3.45 3.11 2.75
CA ALA A 82 4.69 2.66 2.14
C ALA A 82 4.46 2.14 0.71
N VAL A 83 5.22 2.69 -0.24
CA VAL A 83 5.20 2.29 -1.65
C VAL A 83 6.47 1.57 -2.09
N ARG A 84 7.55 1.69 -1.31
CA ARG A 84 8.85 1.06 -1.58
C ARG A 84 9.05 -0.14 -0.67
N PRO A 85 9.60 -1.26 -1.18
CA PRO A 85 9.97 -2.38 -0.33
C PRO A 85 11.11 -2.00 0.63
N THR A 86 11.14 -2.62 1.80
CA THR A 86 12.31 -2.63 2.67
C THR A 86 13.31 -3.70 2.20
N ARG A 87 14.56 -3.61 2.63
CA ARG A 87 15.57 -4.62 2.32
C ARG A 87 15.31 -5.87 3.16
N ALA A 88 15.38 -7.03 2.52
CA ALA A 88 15.41 -8.31 3.21
C ALA A 88 16.86 -8.78 3.36
N HIS A 89 17.16 -9.41 4.48
CA HIS A 89 18.49 -9.94 4.80
C HIS A 89 18.45 -11.46 4.85
N GLU A 90 19.61 -12.08 4.68
CA GLU A 90 19.73 -13.52 4.78
C GLU A 90 19.96 -13.93 6.22
N VAL A 91 19.16 -14.89 6.69
CA VAL A 91 19.29 -15.47 8.03
C VAL A 91 19.82 -16.89 7.89
N LYS A 92 20.71 -17.27 8.79
CA LYS A 92 21.27 -18.62 8.89
C LYS A 92 21.23 -19.06 10.35
N VAL A 93 20.81 -20.30 10.59
CA VAL A 93 20.81 -20.91 11.93
C VAL A 93 21.93 -21.93 12.01
N GLU A 94 22.86 -21.76 12.95
CA GLU A 94 23.95 -22.71 13.21
C GLU A 94 24.22 -22.83 14.72
N ASN A 95 24.24 -24.05 15.24
CA ASN A 95 24.53 -24.35 16.65
C ASN A 95 23.70 -23.49 17.62
N ASP A 96 22.38 -23.41 17.39
CA ASP A 96 21.43 -22.54 18.13
C ASP A 96 21.67 -21.02 18.03
N GLY A 97 22.65 -20.59 17.22
CA GLY A 97 22.91 -19.20 16.90
C GLY A 97 22.20 -18.74 15.63
N LEU A 98 21.61 -17.55 15.69
CA LEU A 98 21.10 -16.81 14.56
C LEU A 98 22.21 -15.92 14.00
N TRP A 99 22.46 -16.09 12.71
CA TRP A 99 23.44 -15.33 11.95
C TRP A 99 22.73 -14.58 10.84
N VAL A 100 23.02 -13.28 10.71
CA VAL A 100 22.40 -12.43 9.69
C VAL A 100 23.48 -11.90 8.77
N ARG A 101 23.21 -11.94 7.47
CA ARG A 101 24.01 -11.28 6.45
C ARG A 101 23.18 -10.20 5.78
N LEU A 102 23.70 -8.98 5.77
CA LEU A 102 23.03 -7.85 5.14
C LEU A 102 22.82 -8.11 3.65
N GLY A 103 21.57 -7.94 3.18
CA GLY A 103 21.26 -7.96 1.75
C GLY A 103 21.96 -6.82 1.02
N THR A 104 22.33 -7.03 -0.24
CA THR A 104 22.98 -6.00 -1.07
C THR A 104 22.00 -5.18 -1.90
N ASP A 105 20.71 -5.55 -1.97
CA ASP A 105 19.69 -4.88 -2.78
C ASP A 105 18.33 -4.77 -2.06
N VAL A 106 17.64 -3.65 -2.29
CA VAL A 106 16.29 -3.38 -1.78
C VAL A 106 15.26 -4.13 -2.62
N GLY A 107 14.45 -5.01 -2.01
CA GLY A 107 13.36 -5.73 -2.71
C GLY A 107 13.72 -7.08 -3.36
N GLN A 108 14.92 -7.63 -3.13
CA GLN A 108 15.17 -9.05 -3.41
C GLN A 108 14.69 -9.93 -2.25
N PRO A 109 14.08 -11.10 -2.52
CA PRO A 109 13.62 -11.99 -1.45
C PRO A 109 14.81 -12.47 -0.61
N GLY A 110 14.78 -12.19 0.70
CA GLY A 110 15.72 -12.77 1.64
C GLY A 110 15.51 -14.28 1.67
N ARG A 111 16.57 -15.06 1.47
CA ARG A 111 16.47 -16.51 1.60
C ARG A 111 16.17 -16.84 3.07
N ALA A 112 15.04 -17.49 3.30
CA ALA A 112 14.70 -18.04 4.60
C ALA A 112 15.77 -19.05 5.02
N ALA A 113 16.11 -19.09 6.31
CA ALA A 113 16.92 -20.17 6.83
C ALA A 113 16.12 -21.49 6.73
N ASP A 114 16.49 -22.36 5.79
CA ASP A 114 15.94 -23.71 5.71
C ASP A 114 16.38 -24.52 6.94
N PHE A 115 15.42 -24.86 7.80
CA PHE A 115 15.62 -25.65 9.03
C PHE A 115 16.03 -27.13 8.77
N GLN A 116 16.29 -27.51 7.53
CA GLN A 116 16.39 -28.91 7.11
C GLN A 116 17.76 -29.57 7.29
N SER A 117 18.51 -29.21 8.34
CA SER A 117 19.76 -29.90 8.71
C SER A 117 19.80 -30.49 10.12
N TYR A 118 18.71 -30.38 10.89
CA TYR A 118 18.55 -31.14 12.14
C TYR A 118 17.58 -32.30 11.96
N ALA A 119 18.12 -33.47 11.64
CA ALA A 119 17.40 -34.73 11.73
C ALA A 119 17.64 -35.37 13.12
N PRO A 120 16.60 -35.59 13.92
CA PRO A 120 16.50 -36.80 14.72
C PRO A 120 15.64 -37.80 13.94
N THR A 121 16.20 -38.98 13.70
CA THR A 121 15.53 -40.15 13.14
C THR A 121 14.23 -40.44 13.90
N ASN A 122 13.08 -40.10 13.32
CA ASN A 122 11.94 -41.01 13.33
C ASN A 122 10.95 -40.68 12.20
N THR A 123 10.84 -41.61 11.27
CA THR A 123 9.88 -41.65 10.18
C THR A 123 8.45 -41.72 10.71
N MET A 124 7.56 -40.83 10.28
CA MET A 124 6.21 -41.23 9.90
C MET A 124 5.74 -40.44 8.66
N VAL A 125 5.33 -41.23 7.69
CA VAL A 125 4.86 -40.89 6.36
C VAL A 125 3.45 -40.31 6.43
N PHE A 126 3.19 -39.21 5.73
CA PHE A 126 1.85 -38.84 5.27
C PHE A 126 1.86 -38.52 3.76
N PRO A 127 0.80 -38.93 3.02
CA PRO A 127 0.79 -39.01 1.55
C PRO A 127 0.58 -37.64 0.85
N PRO A 128 0.96 -37.53 -0.44
CA PRO A 128 0.85 -36.28 -1.20
C PRO A 128 -0.59 -36.01 -1.67
N ALA A 129 -1.11 -34.82 -1.37
CA ALA A 129 -2.35 -34.31 -1.96
C ALA A 129 -2.05 -33.68 -3.34
N VAL A 130 -2.23 -34.53 -4.36
CA VAL A 130 -2.78 -34.30 -5.71
C VAL A 130 -2.87 -32.85 -6.22
N ALA A 131 -2.08 -32.56 -7.25
CA ALA A 131 -2.28 -31.46 -8.19
C ALA A 131 -3.38 -31.80 -9.22
N PRO A 132 -4.21 -30.84 -9.67
CA PRO A 132 -5.03 -31.07 -10.85
C PRO A 132 -4.22 -30.90 -12.13
N THR A 133 -4.17 -32.00 -12.89
CA THR A 133 -3.57 -32.20 -14.21
C THR A 133 -4.34 -31.48 -15.33
N ALA A 134 -3.61 -30.88 -16.26
CA ALA A 134 -4.08 -30.49 -17.58
C ALA A 134 -4.08 -31.68 -18.56
N SER A 135 -5.06 -31.75 -19.48
CA SER A 135 -5.03 -32.43 -20.81
C SER A 135 -6.44 -32.48 -21.44
N PRO A 136 -6.64 -32.81 -22.74
CA PRO A 136 -6.14 -32.15 -23.96
C PRO A 136 -7.28 -31.91 -25.00
N SER A 137 -6.90 -31.45 -26.21
CA SER A 137 -7.70 -30.89 -27.30
C SER A 137 -8.66 -31.82 -28.11
N GLY A 138 -9.78 -31.23 -28.57
CA GLY A 138 -10.41 -31.34 -29.91
C GLY A 138 -11.63 -32.28 -30.08
N PRO A 139 -12.46 -32.18 -31.17
CA PRO A 139 -12.72 -31.06 -32.10
C PRO A 139 -14.23 -30.77 -32.38
N GLY A 140 -14.51 -29.60 -32.97
CA GLY A 140 -15.59 -29.39 -33.96
C GLY A 140 -17.02 -29.08 -33.48
N THR A 141 -17.53 -27.89 -33.82
CA THR A 141 -18.76 -27.65 -34.62
C THR A 141 -19.03 -26.13 -34.71
N ALA A 142 -19.33 -25.65 -35.91
CA ALA A 142 -19.81 -24.30 -36.24
C ALA A 142 -21.11 -23.96 -35.46
N ILE A 143 -21.64 -22.75 -35.30
CA ILE A 143 -22.21 -21.73 -36.22
C ILE A 143 -22.69 -20.56 -35.28
N PRO A 144 -23.39 -19.50 -35.73
CA PRO A 144 -23.01 -18.34 -36.55
C PRO A 144 -22.75 -17.04 -35.74
N SER A 145 -22.07 -16.13 -36.44
CA SER A 145 -21.90 -14.70 -36.15
C SER A 145 -23.23 -13.96 -36.00
N VAL A 146 -23.42 -13.27 -34.87
CA VAL A 146 -24.32 -12.12 -34.75
C VAL A 146 -23.53 -10.90 -34.28
N ALA A 147 -23.51 -9.89 -35.14
CA ALA A 147 -22.89 -8.61 -34.93
C ALA A 147 -23.60 -7.85 -33.81
N ALA A 148 -22.88 -7.56 -32.73
CA ALA A 148 -23.25 -6.50 -31.80
C ALA A 148 -22.25 -5.36 -31.97
N THR A 149 -22.64 -4.40 -32.80
CA THR A 149 -21.98 -3.11 -32.97
C THR A 149 -21.94 -2.40 -31.62
N VAL A 150 -20.81 -2.44 -30.92
CA VAL A 150 -20.54 -1.53 -29.80
C VAL A 150 -19.93 -0.27 -30.38
N THR A 151 -20.78 0.73 -30.51
CA THR A 151 -20.44 2.11 -30.84
C THR A 151 -19.41 2.67 -29.86
N PRO A 152 -18.27 3.24 -30.30
CA PRO A 152 -17.44 4.06 -29.42
C PRO A 152 -18.17 5.39 -29.18
N ALA A 153 -18.56 5.64 -27.94
CA ALA A 153 -19.01 6.96 -27.52
C ALA A 153 -17.78 7.88 -27.39
N THR A 154 -17.57 8.69 -28.41
CA THR A 154 -16.65 9.84 -28.44
C THR A 154 -16.94 10.81 -27.28
N PRO A 155 -15.91 11.44 -26.68
CA PRO A 155 -16.08 12.38 -25.58
C PRO A 155 -16.82 13.65 -26.05
N ALA A 156 -17.86 14.02 -25.32
CA ALA A 156 -18.50 15.31 -25.47
C ALA A 156 -17.89 16.31 -24.47
N THR A 157 -17.27 17.34 -25.01
CA THR A 157 -17.06 18.65 -24.39
C THR A 157 -17.26 19.66 -25.52
N PRO A 158 -17.75 20.91 -25.32
CA PRO A 158 -18.05 21.61 -24.08
C PRO A 158 -19.51 22.09 -23.98
N SER A 159 -19.94 22.48 -22.79
CA SER A 159 -20.91 23.58 -22.67
C SER A 159 -20.58 24.43 -21.46
N ALA A 160 -20.21 25.67 -21.77
CA ALA A 160 -20.04 26.75 -20.83
C ALA A 160 -21.41 27.33 -20.47
N THR A 161 -21.75 27.36 -19.19
CA THR A 161 -22.65 28.34 -18.57
C THR A 161 -22.23 28.47 -17.11
N GLY A 162 -22.14 29.71 -16.60
CA GLY A 162 -21.57 30.05 -15.29
C GLY A 162 -22.33 29.51 -14.08
N ALA A 163 -22.15 28.23 -13.81
CA ALA A 163 -22.38 27.59 -12.53
C ALA A 163 -21.16 26.69 -12.27
N ALA A 164 -20.71 26.56 -11.01
CA ALA A 164 -19.63 25.65 -10.69
C ALA A 164 -20.06 24.23 -11.10
N SER A 165 -19.42 23.67 -12.13
CA SER A 165 -19.61 22.29 -12.54
C SER A 165 -18.67 21.39 -11.73
N GLU A 166 -19.00 20.10 -11.62
CA GLU A 166 -18.14 19.12 -10.94
C GLU A 166 -16.71 19.12 -11.51
N ASP A 167 -16.58 19.23 -12.85
CA ASP A 167 -15.28 19.32 -13.52
C ASP A 167 -14.48 20.56 -13.10
N ALA A 168 -15.14 21.71 -12.94
CA ALA A 168 -14.50 22.93 -12.48
C ALA A 168 -14.01 22.80 -11.03
N VAL A 169 -14.80 22.16 -10.17
CA VAL A 169 -14.40 21.89 -8.77
C VAL A 169 -13.20 20.95 -8.75
N ARG A 170 -13.21 19.85 -9.53
CA ARG A 170 -12.07 18.94 -9.65
C ARG A 170 -10.82 19.66 -10.15
N GLU A 171 -10.94 20.56 -11.11
CA GLU A 171 -9.81 21.35 -11.59
C GLU A 171 -9.22 22.27 -10.51
N TRP A 172 -10.06 22.88 -9.66
CA TRP A 172 -9.58 23.68 -8.54
C TRP A 172 -8.90 22.82 -7.46
N LEU A 173 -9.39 21.60 -7.22
CA LEU A 173 -8.82 20.67 -6.25
C LEU A 173 -7.42 20.19 -6.63
N LYS A 174 -7.02 20.25 -7.91
CA LYS A 174 -5.63 19.96 -8.33
C LYS A 174 -4.59 20.90 -7.71
N SER A 175 -5.00 22.08 -7.24
CA SER A 175 -4.10 23.01 -6.53
C SER A 175 -3.76 22.58 -5.10
N VAL A 176 -4.50 21.60 -4.55
CA VAL A 176 -4.26 21.07 -3.21
C VAL A 176 -3.30 19.89 -3.33
N ILE A 177 -2.09 20.08 -2.80
CA ILE A 177 -1.02 19.09 -2.83
C ILE A 177 -0.96 18.38 -1.48
N ASP A 178 -0.87 17.06 -1.50
CA ASP A 178 -0.63 16.27 -0.30
C ASP A 178 0.78 16.55 0.25
N PRO A 179 0.93 16.99 1.51
CA PRO A 179 2.23 17.37 2.05
C PRO A 179 3.19 16.19 2.27
N GLU A 180 2.70 14.95 2.25
CA GLU A 180 3.50 13.73 2.44
C GLU A 180 3.93 13.14 1.10
N LEU A 181 3.02 13.14 0.11
CA LEU A 181 3.23 12.51 -1.20
C LEU A 181 3.65 13.52 -2.29
N PHE A 182 3.51 14.82 -2.06
CA PHE A 182 3.81 15.90 -3.02
C PHE A 182 3.06 15.79 -4.36
N VAL A 183 1.95 15.04 -4.38
CA VAL A 183 1.05 14.89 -5.53
C VAL A 183 -0.30 15.51 -5.17
N ASN A 184 -1.03 15.99 -6.17
CA ASN A 184 -2.34 16.60 -5.93
C ASN A 184 -3.40 15.55 -5.58
N ILE A 185 -4.37 15.97 -4.76
CA ILE A 185 -5.42 15.08 -4.22
C ILE A 185 -6.35 14.48 -5.31
N VAL A 186 -6.39 15.09 -6.50
CA VAL A 186 -7.19 14.61 -7.63
C VAL A 186 -6.47 13.48 -8.35
N ASP A 187 -5.19 13.64 -8.65
CA ASP A 187 -4.37 12.64 -9.32
C ASP A 187 -4.05 11.46 -8.39
N LEU A 188 -4.03 11.70 -7.08
CA LEU A 188 -4.03 10.63 -6.07
C LEU A 188 -5.36 9.86 -6.00
N GLY A 189 -6.42 10.34 -6.63
CA GLY A 189 -7.74 9.70 -6.59
C GLY A 189 -8.38 9.73 -5.20
N LEU A 190 -8.07 10.74 -4.38
CA LEU A 190 -8.63 10.91 -3.04
C LEU A 190 -10.06 11.48 -3.06
N ILE A 191 -10.47 12.08 -4.17
CA ILE A 191 -11.83 12.64 -4.32
C ILE A 191 -12.77 11.54 -4.81
N TYR A 192 -13.77 11.19 -4.00
CA TYR A 192 -14.74 10.14 -4.33
C TYR A 192 -15.98 10.72 -5.00
N GLY A 193 -16.41 11.90 -4.57
CA GLY A 193 -17.58 12.55 -5.13
C GLY A 193 -17.63 14.02 -4.79
N VAL A 194 -18.16 14.81 -5.72
CA VAL A 194 -18.46 16.22 -5.52
C VAL A 194 -19.95 16.40 -5.75
N THR A 195 -20.66 16.84 -4.72
CA THR A 195 -22.08 17.16 -4.80
C THR A 195 -22.27 18.66 -4.73
N LEU A 196 -22.96 19.22 -5.73
CA LEU A 196 -23.29 20.63 -5.81
C LEU A 196 -24.77 20.80 -5.46
N SER A 197 -25.08 21.67 -4.51
CA SER A 197 -26.46 21.98 -4.12
C SER A 197 -26.67 23.49 -4.06
N PRO A 198 -27.82 24.03 -4.52
CA PRO A 198 -28.10 25.45 -4.39
C PRO A 198 -28.23 25.86 -2.92
N ALA A 199 -27.69 27.02 -2.56
CA ALA A 199 -27.79 27.54 -1.19
C ALA A 199 -29.19 28.03 -0.86
N ALA A 200 -29.77 27.45 0.19
CA ALA A 200 -31.08 27.85 0.72
C ALA A 200 -31.08 29.33 1.19
N ASP A 201 -29.94 29.84 1.66
CA ASP A 201 -29.78 31.21 2.17
C ASP A 201 -29.41 32.25 1.09
N ALA A 202 -28.98 31.83 -0.11
CA ALA A 202 -28.62 32.75 -1.21
C ALA A 202 -28.72 32.03 -2.57
N PRO A 203 -29.79 32.25 -3.37
CA PRO A 203 -30.02 31.52 -4.63
C PRO A 203 -28.95 31.74 -5.71
N GLU A 204 -28.07 32.74 -5.55
CA GLU A 204 -26.93 33.01 -6.44
C GLU A 204 -25.64 32.26 -6.05
N LYS A 205 -25.64 31.53 -4.92
CA LYS A 205 -24.47 30.81 -4.42
C LYS A 205 -24.75 29.31 -4.28
N GLN A 206 -23.70 28.51 -4.45
CA GLN A 206 -23.76 27.05 -4.36
C GLN A 206 -23.06 26.56 -3.08
N HIS A 207 -23.61 25.52 -2.47
CA HIS A 207 -22.89 24.68 -1.50
C HIS A 207 -22.21 23.54 -2.24
N VAL A 208 -20.94 23.32 -1.88
CA VAL A 208 -20.16 22.21 -2.40
C VAL A 208 -19.92 21.23 -1.24
N ALA A 209 -20.43 20.02 -1.39
CA ALA A 209 -20.11 18.90 -0.50
C ALA A 209 -19.11 18.00 -1.21
N ILE A 210 -17.94 17.80 -0.60
CA ILE A 210 -16.85 16.99 -1.15
C ILE A 210 -16.65 15.79 -0.24
N ASP A 211 -16.85 14.61 -0.83
CA ASP A 211 -16.50 13.34 -0.22
C ASP A 211 -15.10 12.98 -0.67
N MET A 212 -14.17 12.97 0.28
CA MET A 212 -12.79 12.57 0.02
C MET A 212 -12.36 11.50 1.01
N THR A 213 -11.33 10.75 0.64
CA THR A 213 -10.71 9.75 1.50
C THR A 213 -9.29 10.15 1.86
N MET A 214 -8.63 9.34 2.68
CA MET A 214 -7.23 9.49 3.04
C MET A 214 -6.45 8.24 2.64
N THR A 215 -5.17 8.42 2.33
CA THR A 215 -4.24 7.30 2.09
C THR A 215 -4.03 6.45 3.34
N SER A 216 -4.36 6.95 4.53
CA SER A 216 -4.29 6.22 5.80
C SER A 216 -5.27 6.77 6.84
N PRO A 217 -5.88 5.90 7.68
CA PRO A 217 -6.92 6.28 8.64
C PRO A 217 -6.43 7.16 9.81
N ALA A 218 -5.12 7.21 10.04
CA ALA A 218 -4.50 8.00 11.13
C ALA A 218 -3.51 9.06 10.57
N CYS A 219 -3.75 9.58 9.38
CA CYS A 219 -2.85 10.57 8.79
C CYS A 219 -2.87 11.90 9.58
N PRO A 220 -1.74 12.35 10.15
CA PRO A 220 -1.68 13.60 10.92
C PRO A 220 -1.96 14.84 10.04
N ALA A 221 -1.78 14.71 8.73
CA ALA A 221 -2.05 15.77 7.75
C ALA A 221 -3.54 15.92 7.37
N GLY A 222 -4.44 15.05 7.87
CA GLY A 222 -5.87 15.10 7.55
C GLY A 222 -6.53 16.46 7.79
N PRO A 223 -6.36 17.10 8.97
CA PRO A 223 -6.91 18.43 9.20
C PRO A 223 -6.38 19.50 8.25
N GLN A 224 -5.10 19.40 7.84
CA GLN A 224 -4.49 20.33 6.89
C GLN A 224 -5.09 20.18 5.50
N LEU A 225 -5.22 18.94 5.00
CA LEU A 225 -5.85 18.66 3.71
C LEU A 225 -7.30 19.14 3.64
N ILE A 226 -8.08 18.97 4.73
CA ILE A 226 -9.44 19.51 4.84
C ILE A 226 -9.43 21.03 4.74
N ALA A 227 -8.54 21.70 5.48
CA ALA A 227 -8.45 23.16 5.50
C ALA A 227 -8.03 23.71 4.12
N ASP A 228 -7.06 23.06 3.47
CA ASP A 228 -6.56 23.45 2.16
C ASP A 228 -7.61 23.23 1.07
N THR A 229 -8.37 22.12 1.14
CA THR A 229 -9.53 21.85 0.27
C THR A 229 -10.61 22.90 0.44
N LYS A 230 -11.00 23.22 1.69
CA LYS A 230 -11.98 24.27 1.98
C LYS A 230 -11.51 25.63 1.48
N ARG A 231 -10.22 25.94 1.60
CA ARG A 231 -9.64 27.21 1.12
C ARG A 231 -9.63 27.27 -0.41
N ALA A 232 -9.19 26.22 -1.09
CA ALA A 232 -9.09 26.16 -2.55
C ALA A 232 -10.46 26.34 -3.23
N VAL A 233 -11.50 25.74 -2.65
CA VAL A 233 -12.87 25.83 -3.15
C VAL A 233 -13.57 27.09 -2.64
N GLY A 234 -13.45 27.42 -1.35
CA GLY A 234 -14.12 28.58 -0.73
C GLY A 234 -13.59 29.94 -1.20
N SER A 235 -12.39 30.00 -1.79
CA SER A 235 -11.85 31.24 -2.37
C SER A 235 -12.47 31.61 -3.73
N ARG A 236 -13.44 30.84 -4.24
CA ARG A 236 -14.05 31.06 -5.57
C ARG A 236 -15.33 31.87 -5.49
N GLU A 237 -15.52 32.75 -6.47
CA GLU A 237 -16.74 33.53 -6.63
C GLU A 237 -17.93 32.61 -6.94
N GLY A 238 -18.98 32.69 -6.13
CA GLY A 238 -20.20 31.87 -6.27
C GLY A 238 -20.38 30.72 -5.26
N ILE A 239 -19.43 30.52 -4.33
CA ILE A 239 -19.53 29.46 -3.31
C ILE A 239 -19.92 30.06 -1.95
N ALA A 240 -21.03 29.58 -1.37
CA ALA A 240 -21.51 30.03 -0.06
C ALA A 240 -20.87 29.26 1.09
N ALA A 241 -20.79 27.94 0.97
CA ALA A 241 -20.13 27.09 1.95
C ALA A 241 -19.53 25.84 1.29
N VAL A 242 -18.45 25.36 1.90
CA VAL A 242 -17.78 24.12 1.51
C VAL A 242 -17.82 23.17 2.69
N GLU A 243 -18.49 22.05 2.48
CA GLU A 243 -18.49 20.93 3.42
C GLU A 243 -17.55 19.85 2.87
N VAL A 244 -16.62 19.41 3.71
CA VAL A 244 -15.68 18.34 3.36
C VAL A 244 -15.91 17.21 4.35
N ARG A 245 -16.24 16.03 3.85
CA ARG A 245 -16.50 14.83 4.63
C ARG A 245 -15.45 13.78 4.27
N ILE A 246 -14.78 13.25 5.29
CA ILE A 246 -13.85 12.14 5.11
C ILE A 246 -14.62 10.82 5.17
N VAL A 247 -14.50 10.04 4.11
CA VAL A 247 -15.11 8.71 3.97
C VAL A 247 -14.00 7.65 3.93
N MET A 248 -14.07 6.68 4.86
CA MET A 248 -13.09 5.58 4.95
C MET A 248 -13.54 4.31 4.20
N ASP A 249 -14.81 4.24 3.81
CA ASP A 249 -15.41 3.10 3.10
C ASP A 249 -15.96 3.53 1.74
N PRO A 250 -15.46 2.98 0.61
CA PRO A 250 -14.41 1.96 0.50
C PRO A 250 -13.02 2.50 0.82
N PRO A 251 -12.09 1.65 1.32
CA PRO A 251 -10.72 2.07 1.56
C PRO A 251 -10.05 2.49 0.25
N TRP A 252 -9.16 3.48 0.35
CA TRP A 252 -8.39 3.93 -0.80
C TRP A 252 -7.40 2.85 -1.25
N THR A 253 -7.25 2.66 -2.56
CA THR A 253 -6.23 1.78 -3.16
C THR A 253 -5.45 2.53 -4.24
N PRO A 254 -4.16 2.20 -4.46
CA PRO A 254 -3.33 2.81 -5.51
C PRO A 254 -3.90 2.72 -6.93
N ASP A 255 -4.81 1.76 -7.18
CA ASP A 255 -5.53 1.63 -8.45
C ASP A 255 -6.36 2.87 -8.81
N ARG A 256 -6.70 3.70 -7.82
CA ARG A 256 -7.46 4.94 -8.01
C ARG A 256 -6.61 6.10 -8.53
N MET A 257 -5.28 5.98 -8.47
CA MET A 257 -4.38 7.00 -8.97
C MET A 257 -4.38 7.05 -10.49
N THR A 258 -4.12 8.24 -11.05
CA THR A 258 -3.82 8.40 -12.47
C THR A 258 -2.47 7.75 -12.80
N ASP A 259 -2.30 7.28 -14.05
CA ASP A 259 -1.05 6.66 -14.50
C ASP A 259 0.15 7.61 -14.31
N ALA A 260 -0.06 8.91 -14.54
CA ALA A 260 0.96 9.94 -14.31
C ALA A 260 1.40 10.05 -12.83
N ALA A 261 0.47 9.93 -11.89
CA ALA A 261 0.81 9.92 -10.47
C ALA A 261 1.50 8.63 -10.04
N ARG A 262 1.14 7.48 -10.63
CA ARG A 262 1.82 6.20 -10.37
C ARG A 262 3.27 6.24 -10.84
N ASP A 263 3.51 6.74 -12.04
CA ASP A 263 4.86 6.92 -12.59
C ASP A 263 5.70 7.87 -11.72
N GLN A 264 5.11 8.99 -11.27
CA GLN A 264 5.80 9.95 -10.40
C GLN A 264 6.17 9.36 -9.04
N LEU A 265 5.34 8.46 -8.49
CA LEU A 265 5.63 7.76 -7.23
C LEU A 265 6.42 6.47 -7.42
N GLY A 266 6.73 6.06 -8.65
CA GLY A 266 7.45 4.82 -8.96
C GLY A 266 6.67 3.55 -8.61
N ILE A 267 5.34 3.60 -8.68
CA ILE A 267 4.44 2.48 -8.41
C ILE A 267 4.07 1.85 -9.76
N PHE A 268 4.57 0.65 -10.04
CA PHE A 268 4.32 -0.09 -11.29
C PHE A 268 3.28 -1.20 -11.09
#